data_AF-A0A960G5R3-F1
#
_entry.id   AF-A0A960G5R3-F1
#
_cell.length_a   1.000
_cell.length_b   1.000
_cell.length_c   1.000
_cell.angle_alpha   90.00
_cell.angle_beta   90.00
_cell.angle_gamma   90.00
#
_symmetry.space_group_name_H-M   'P 1'
#
loop_
_entity.id
_entity.type
_entity.pdbx_description
1 polymer ?
#
loop_
_entity_poly.entity_id
_entity_poly.type
_entity_poly.pdbx_seq_one_letter_code
_entity_poly.pdbx_strand_id
1 'polypeptide(L)'
;MAEDEAPAPARERVLEPVLAPRGIRGRIARIGTKAQPGNPVLEPLFNAVRTNHPKADLALLERAYLVAEKFHTGQTRKSGEPYITHPLAVTTILAELGMTEPTLVAALLHDTVEDTPYTLGQLRKEFGDEVAELVDGVTKL
;
A
#
# COMPACT_ATOMS: atom_id res chain seq x y z
N MET A 1 62.73 -18.47 4.24
CA MET A 1 63.08 -19.62 5.10
C MET A 1 62.17 -19.51 6.31
N ALA A 2 61.01 -20.15 6.21
CA ALA A 2 60.74 -21.52 6.68
C ALA A 2 60.21 -21.43 8.12
N GLU A 3 58.89 -21.45 8.32
CA GLU A 3 57.97 -22.61 8.42
C GLU A 3 57.64 -22.88 9.89
N ASP A 4 56.53 -23.59 10.12
CA ASP A 4 56.15 -24.32 11.33
C ASP A 4 55.23 -23.56 12.32
N GLU A 5 53.91 -23.63 12.17
CA GLU A 5 52.97 -24.75 12.48
C GLU A 5 52.55 -24.79 13.96
N ALA A 6 51.24 -24.78 14.16
CA ALA A 6 50.57 -24.75 15.46
C ALA A 6 50.66 -26.10 16.19
N PRO A 7 50.34 -26.10 17.49
CA PRO A 7 49.51 -27.20 17.99
C PRO A 7 48.30 -26.71 18.79
N ALA A 8 47.16 -27.35 18.51
CA ALA A 8 45.94 -27.30 19.34
C ALA A 8 46.14 -28.05 20.67
N PRO A 9 45.27 -27.83 21.66
CA PRO A 9 44.53 -29.01 22.13
C PRO A 9 43.10 -28.79 22.64
N ALA A 10 42.43 -29.94 22.70
CA ALA A 10 41.42 -30.39 23.68
C ALA A 10 39.97 -29.91 23.55
N ARG A 11 39.22 -30.79 22.86
CA ARG A 11 37.77 -30.95 22.79
C ARG A 11 37.14 -31.18 24.17
N GLU A 12 36.03 -30.50 24.44
CA GLU A 12 35.08 -30.89 25.48
C GLU A 12 33.86 -31.58 24.85
N ARG A 13 33.42 -32.65 25.51
CA ARG A 13 32.57 -33.73 24.97
C ARG A 13 31.16 -33.60 25.54
N VAL A 14 30.20 -33.39 24.64
CA VAL A 14 28.85 -34.01 24.52
C VAL A 14 28.02 -34.24 25.79
N LEU A 15 26.80 -33.67 25.79
CA LEU A 15 25.60 -34.39 26.21
C LEU A 15 24.49 -34.16 25.17
N GLU A 16 24.12 -35.21 24.45
CA GLU A 16 22.97 -35.23 23.54
C GLU A 16 21.67 -35.54 24.28
N PRO A 17 20.52 -35.06 23.77
CA PRO A 17 19.26 -35.75 23.97
C PRO A 17 18.77 -36.38 22.65
N VAL A 18 18.82 -37.72 22.66
CA VAL A 18 17.83 -38.72 22.22
C VAL A 18 16.95 -38.42 20.98
N LEU A 19 17.01 -39.35 20.04
CA LEU A 19 16.32 -39.44 18.76
C LEU A 19 14.81 -39.80 18.84
N ALA A 20 14.02 -39.16 17.94
CA ALA A 20 12.83 -39.62 17.18
C ALA A 20 11.41 -39.63 17.82
N PRO A 21 10.31 -39.50 17.02
CA PRO A 21 10.22 -39.87 15.60
C PRO A 21 9.60 -38.87 14.61
N ARG A 22 9.84 -39.21 13.34
CA ARG A 22 9.30 -38.61 12.11
C ARG A 22 7.78 -38.73 12.03
N GLY A 23 7.12 -37.62 11.71
CA GLY A 23 5.76 -37.58 11.20
C GLY A 23 5.67 -36.57 10.05
N ILE A 24 5.38 -37.05 8.84
CA ILE A 24 5.04 -36.22 7.68
C ILE A 24 3.58 -35.80 7.85
N ARG A 25 3.31 -34.48 7.90
CA ARG A 25 2.11 -33.85 7.32
C ARG A 25 2.22 -32.33 7.43
N GLY A 26 2.24 -31.70 6.26
CA GLY A 26 2.46 -30.27 6.11
C GLY A 26 1.47 -29.41 6.87
N ARG A 27 1.98 -28.27 7.32
CA ARG A 27 1.20 -27.05 7.51
C ARG A 27 2.03 -25.92 6.97
N ILE A 28 1.56 -25.36 5.85
CA ILE A 28 2.01 -24.09 5.31
C ILE A 28 1.93 -23.09 6.45
N ALA A 29 3.08 -22.54 6.84
CA ALA A 29 3.11 -21.36 7.68
C ALA A 29 2.42 -20.26 6.88
N ARG A 30 1.19 -19.91 7.26
CA ARG A 30 0.59 -18.65 6.82
C ARG A 30 1.46 -17.57 7.42
N ILE A 31 2.33 -17.00 6.60
CA ILE A 31 2.95 -15.70 6.83
C ILE A 31 1.77 -14.73 6.96
N GLY A 32 1.32 -14.51 8.19
CA GLY A 32 0.34 -13.50 8.51
C GLY A 32 0.99 -12.17 8.20
N THR A 33 0.54 -11.52 7.14
CA THR A 33 0.80 -10.10 6.93
C THR A 33 0.33 -9.39 8.20
N LYS A 34 1.29 -8.82 8.93
CA LYS A 34 1.00 -8.00 10.11
C LYS A 34 0.14 -6.85 9.59
N ALA A 35 -1.16 -6.88 9.90
CA ALA A 35 -2.07 -5.79 9.54
C ALA A 35 -1.48 -4.51 10.12
N GLN A 36 -1.07 -3.59 9.25
CA GLN A 36 -0.73 -2.24 9.68
C GLN A 36 -2.02 -1.65 10.27
N PRO A 37 -1.94 -0.87 11.37
CA PRO A 37 -3.10 -0.13 11.83
C PRO A 37 -3.52 0.80 10.69
N GLY A 38 -4.62 0.46 10.00
CA GLY A 38 -5.11 1.23 8.85
C GLY A 38 -5.48 2.64 9.27
N ASN A 39 -5.38 3.59 8.32
CA ASN A 39 -5.80 4.96 8.58
C ASN A 39 -7.34 5.00 8.83
N PRO A 40 -7.82 5.38 10.03
CA PRO A 40 -9.24 5.36 10.35
C PRO A 40 -10.08 6.28 9.45
N VAL A 41 -9.46 7.30 8.86
CA VAL A 41 -10.10 8.21 7.91
C VAL A 41 -10.51 7.49 6.62
N LEU A 42 -9.86 6.38 6.27
CA LEU A 42 -10.16 5.58 5.07
C LEU A 42 -11.25 4.54 5.27
N GLU A 43 -11.67 4.25 6.51
CA GLU A 43 -12.65 3.19 6.76
C GLU A 43 -14.00 3.39 6.04
N PRO A 44 -14.58 4.60 5.94
CA PRO A 44 -15.80 4.81 5.16
C PRO A 44 -15.62 4.40 3.70
N LEU A 45 -14.53 4.83 3.07
CA LEU A 45 -14.17 4.46 1.70
C LEU A 45 -13.98 2.94 1.59
N PHE A 46 -13.20 2.33 2.47
CA PHE A 46 -12.93 0.89 2.41
C PHE A 46 -14.18 0.05 2.62
N ASN A 47 -15.13 0.49 3.46
CA ASN A 47 -16.39 -0.20 3.63
C ASN A 47 -17.26 -0.16 2.36
N ALA A 48 -17.34 1.00 1.70
CA ALA A 48 -18.04 1.14 0.42
C ALA A 48 -17.39 0.24 -0.65
N VAL A 49 -16.06 0.25 -0.75
CA VAL A 49 -15.30 -0.59 -1.70
C VAL A 49 -15.50 -2.07 -1.43
N ARG A 50 -15.42 -2.54 -0.19
CA ARG A 50 -15.64 -3.96 0.16
C ARG A 50 -17.06 -4.42 -0.20
N THR A 51 -18.04 -3.53 -0.10
CA THR A 51 -19.45 -3.82 -0.41
C THR A 51 -19.67 -4.01 -1.90
N ASN A 52 -19.11 -3.12 -2.73
CA ASN A 52 -19.34 -3.13 -4.17
C ASN A 52 -18.29 -3.93 -4.96
N HIS A 53 -17.06 -3.98 -4.46
CA HIS A 53 -15.88 -4.60 -5.11
C HIS A 53 -15.05 -5.40 -4.09
N PRO A 54 -15.52 -6.57 -3.61
CA PRO A 54 -14.86 -7.34 -2.54
C PRO A 54 -13.47 -7.88 -2.91
N LYS A 55 -13.07 -7.77 -4.19
CA LYS A 55 -11.75 -8.19 -4.70
C LYS A 55 -10.81 -7.01 -4.97
N ALA A 56 -11.23 -5.78 -4.73
CA ALA A 56 -10.39 -4.60 -4.94
C ALA A 56 -9.18 -4.61 -3.99
N ASP A 57 -8.05 -4.11 -4.49
CA ASP A 57 -6.83 -3.87 -3.75
C ASP A 57 -6.95 -2.58 -2.93
N LEU A 58 -7.39 -2.72 -1.68
CA LEU A 58 -7.45 -1.60 -0.73
C LEU A 58 -6.08 -0.96 -0.48
N ALA A 59 -4.98 -1.72 -0.65
CA ALA A 59 -3.65 -1.16 -0.49
C ALA A 59 -3.27 -0.22 -1.64
N LEU A 60 -3.83 -0.42 -2.85
CA LEU A 60 -3.65 0.53 -3.95
C LEU A 60 -4.34 1.86 -3.64
N LEU A 61 -5.57 1.82 -3.11
CA LEU A 61 -6.31 3.00 -2.68
C LEU A 61 -5.62 3.74 -1.52
N GLU A 62 -5.11 3.01 -0.54
CA GLU A 62 -4.34 3.61 0.56
C GLU A 62 -3.09 4.34 0.04
N ARG A 63 -2.36 3.72 -0.90
CA ARG A 63 -1.20 4.37 -1.53
C ARG A 63 -1.58 5.64 -2.29
N ALA A 64 -2.67 5.61 -3.05
CA ALA A 64 -3.18 6.79 -3.76
C ALA A 64 -3.53 7.93 -2.80
N TYR A 65 -4.23 7.61 -1.70
CA TYR A 65 -4.54 8.57 -0.66
C TYR A 65 -3.29 9.20 -0.05
N LEU A 66 -2.27 8.41 0.31
CA LEU A 66 -1.03 8.92 0.90
C LEU A 66 -0.25 9.82 -0.05
N VAL A 67 -0.28 9.53 -1.36
CA VAL A 67 0.30 10.40 -2.38
C VAL A 67 -0.45 11.74 -2.42
N ALA A 68 -1.78 11.71 -2.53
CA ALA A 68 -2.59 12.93 -2.54
C ALA A 68 -2.39 13.76 -1.26
N GLU A 69 -2.44 13.13 -0.07
CA GLU A 69 -2.24 13.80 1.22
C GLU A 69 -0.89 14.50 1.29
N LYS A 70 0.16 13.81 0.83
CA LYS A 70 1.52 14.36 0.78
C LYS A 70 1.61 15.59 -0.11
N PHE A 71 1.08 15.52 -1.34
CA PHE A 71 1.20 16.61 -2.31
C PHE A 71 0.31 17.82 -1.96
N HIS A 72 -0.82 17.57 -1.29
CA HIS A 72 -1.70 18.62 -0.79
C HIS A 72 -1.37 19.05 0.66
N THR A 73 -0.24 18.63 1.22
CA THR A 73 0.16 19.04 2.57
C THR A 73 0.30 20.56 2.66
N GLY A 74 -0.34 21.16 3.68
CA GLY A 74 -0.37 22.61 3.89
C GLY A 74 -1.40 23.35 3.04
N GLN A 75 -2.09 22.68 2.13
CA GLN A 75 -3.21 23.26 1.38
C GLN A 75 -4.52 23.12 2.16
N THR A 76 -5.35 24.16 2.11
CA THR A 76 -6.66 24.19 2.77
C THR A 76 -7.75 24.55 1.79
N ARG A 77 -8.95 24.02 2.02
CA ARG A 77 -10.16 24.41 1.30
C ARG A 77 -10.63 25.79 1.78
N LYS A 78 -11.57 26.40 1.03
CA LYS A 78 -12.25 27.64 1.46
C LYS A 78 -12.96 27.52 2.82
N SER A 79 -13.33 26.30 3.23
CA SER A 79 -13.90 25.99 4.56
C SER A 79 -12.86 26.05 5.69
N GLY A 80 -11.57 26.03 5.39
CA GLY A 80 -10.47 25.92 6.36
C GLY A 80 -9.99 24.50 6.62
N GLU A 81 -10.66 23.47 6.08
CA GLU A 81 -10.28 22.06 6.24
C GLU A 81 -9.07 21.70 5.35
N PRO A 82 -8.28 20.67 5.72
CA PRO A 82 -7.22 20.14 4.86
C PRO A 82 -7.75 19.75 3.48
N TYR A 83 -7.01 20.08 2.41
CA TYR A 83 -7.48 19.87 1.04
C TYR A 83 -7.80 18.40 0.72
N ILE A 84 -7.03 17.45 1.29
CA ILE A 84 -7.23 16.00 1.13
C ILE A 84 -8.66 15.51 1.45
N THR A 85 -9.41 16.27 2.26
CA THR A 85 -10.82 15.97 2.54
C THR A 85 -11.68 15.95 1.29
N HIS A 86 -11.35 16.75 0.26
CA HIS A 86 -12.11 16.81 -0.98
C HIS A 86 -11.93 15.56 -1.86
N PRO A 87 -10.71 15.17 -2.30
CA PRO A 87 -10.51 13.93 -3.06
C PRO A 87 -11.06 12.69 -2.34
N LEU A 88 -10.91 12.62 -1.01
CA LEU A 88 -11.45 11.51 -0.22
C LEU A 88 -12.99 11.46 -0.25
N ALA A 89 -13.66 12.60 -0.08
CA ALA A 89 -15.12 12.66 -0.11
C ALA A 89 -15.67 12.27 -1.50
N VAL A 90 -15.08 12.80 -2.58
CA VAL A 90 -15.45 12.44 -3.97
C VAL A 90 -15.28 10.94 -4.19
N THR A 91 -14.14 10.40 -3.79
CA THR A 91 -13.85 8.97 -3.96
C THR A 91 -14.82 8.09 -3.17
N THR A 92 -15.19 8.50 -1.95
CA THR A 92 -16.14 7.76 -1.12
C THR A 92 -17.52 7.70 -1.79
N ILE A 93 -18.01 8.81 -2.35
CA ILE A 93 -19.27 8.84 -3.10
C ILE A 93 -19.20 7.91 -4.33
N LEU A 94 -18.10 7.96 -5.09
CA LEU A 94 -17.92 7.07 -6.25
C LEU A 94 -17.87 5.60 -5.85
N ALA A 95 -17.24 5.29 -4.71
CA ALA A 95 -17.20 3.92 -4.19
C ALA A 95 -18.58 3.43 -3.78
N GLU A 96 -19.41 4.29 -3.17
CA GLU A 96 -20.81 3.99 -2.83
C GLU A 96 -21.66 3.73 -4.08
N LEU A 97 -21.40 4.47 -5.16
CA LEU A 97 -22.02 4.25 -6.48
C LEU A 97 -21.51 3.00 -7.22
N GLY A 98 -20.52 2.30 -6.64
CA GLY A 98 -19.98 1.07 -7.21
C GLY A 98 -18.99 1.29 -8.34
N MET A 99 -18.31 2.44 -8.39
CA MET A 99 -17.25 2.68 -9.38
C MET A 99 -16.05 1.75 -9.18
N THR A 100 -15.36 1.44 -10.28
CA THR A 100 -14.24 0.50 -10.32
C THR A 100 -12.98 1.04 -9.64
N GLU A 101 -12.09 0.15 -9.21
CA GLU A 101 -10.83 0.52 -8.55
C GLU A 101 -9.98 1.56 -9.31
N PRO A 102 -9.73 1.44 -10.65
CA PRO A 102 -8.99 2.47 -11.39
C PRO A 102 -9.65 3.85 -11.33
N THR A 103 -10.98 3.90 -11.38
CA THR A 103 -11.77 5.15 -11.25
C THR A 103 -11.63 5.75 -9.86
N LEU A 104 -11.64 4.93 -8.81
CA LEU A 104 -11.46 5.40 -7.43
C LEU A 104 -10.04 5.92 -7.18
N VAL A 105 -9.03 5.25 -7.73
CA VAL A 105 -7.63 5.73 -7.68
C VAL A 105 -7.49 7.04 -8.44
N ALA A 106 -8.08 7.16 -9.63
CA ALA A 106 -8.08 8.40 -10.41
C ALA A 106 -8.77 9.54 -9.63
N ALA A 107 -9.90 9.27 -8.98
CA ALA A 107 -10.61 10.26 -8.16
C ALA A 107 -9.79 10.76 -6.97
N LEU A 108 -8.99 9.89 -6.32
CA LEU A 108 -8.08 10.32 -5.25
C LEU A 108 -6.96 11.24 -5.75
N LEU A 109 -6.55 11.11 -7.01
CA LEU A 109 -5.34 11.73 -7.56
C LEU A 109 -5.61 12.85 -8.58
N HIS A 110 -6.87 13.09 -8.97
CA HIS A 110 -7.19 14.03 -10.05
C HIS A 110 -6.66 15.45 -9.78
N ASP A 111 -7.03 16.03 -8.64
CA ASP A 111 -6.53 17.34 -8.20
C ASP A 111 -5.02 17.32 -7.92
N THR A 112 -4.45 16.16 -7.60
CA THR A 112 -3.01 16.07 -7.34
C THR A 112 -2.20 16.34 -8.60
N VAL A 113 -2.68 15.91 -9.77
CA VAL A 113 -2.05 16.24 -11.05
C VAL A 113 -2.33 17.68 -11.49
N GLU A 114 -3.50 18.23 -11.15
CA GLU A 114 -3.92 19.58 -11.55
C GLU A 114 -3.30 20.69 -10.69
N ASP A 115 -3.31 20.52 -9.37
CA ASP A 115 -3.00 21.58 -8.40
C ASP A 115 -1.61 21.47 -7.78
N THR A 116 -0.82 20.45 -8.15
CA THR A 116 0.48 20.19 -7.50
C THR A 116 1.58 19.84 -8.51
N PRO A 117 2.87 19.82 -8.10
CA PRO A 117 3.96 19.41 -8.98
C PRO A 117 3.95 17.93 -9.39
N TYR A 118 3.00 17.12 -8.92
CA TYR A 118 2.88 15.71 -9.31
C TYR A 118 2.44 15.61 -10.77
N THR A 119 3.22 14.89 -11.59
CA THR A 119 3.02 14.86 -13.04
C THR A 119 2.26 13.61 -13.50
N LEU A 120 1.58 13.70 -14.65
CA LEU A 120 1.00 12.53 -15.33
C LEU A 120 2.04 11.43 -15.59
N GLY A 121 3.30 11.79 -15.84
CA GLY A 121 4.39 10.81 -16.02
C GLY A 121 4.71 10.04 -14.74
N GLN A 122 4.67 10.70 -13.58
CA GLN A 122 4.82 10.03 -12.27
C GLN A 122 3.60 9.15 -11.97
N LEU A 123 2.39 9.67 -12.19
CA LEU A 123 1.14 8.91 -12.04
C LEU A 123 1.18 7.61 -12.84
N ARG A 124 1.52 7.70 -14.13
CA ARG A 124 1.62 6.54 -15.03
C ARG A 124 2.63 5.50 -14.53
N LYS A 125 3.77 5.94 -14.00
CA LYS A 125 4.82 5.06 -13.45
C LYS A 125 4.38 4.36 -12.17
N GLU A 126 3.63 5.05 -11.31
CA GLU A 126 3.27 4.57 -9.97
C GLU A 126 1.95 3.78 -9.94
N PHE A 127 0.99 4.12 -10.81
CA PHE A 127 -0.38 3.59 -10.79
C PHE A 127 -0.83 2.96 -12.13
N GLY A 128 -0.01 3.08 -13.19
CA GLY A 128 -0.27 2.47 -14.49
C GLY A 128 -0.97 3.37 -15.50
N ASP A 129 -1.07 2.87 -16.74
CA ASP A 129 -1.56 3.62 -17.89
C ASP A 129 -3.06 3.97 -17.78
N GLU A 130 -3.89 3.02 -17.32
CA GLU A 130 -5.34 3.19 -17.20
C GLU A 130 -5.72 4.34 -16.26
N VAL A 131 -5.11 4.40 -15.07
CA VAL A 131 -5.33 5.49 -14.11
C VAL A 131 -4.87 6.83 -14.69
N ALA A 132 -3.72 6.84 -15.37
CA ALA A 132 -3.20 8.06 -15.97
C ALA A 132 -4.10 8.61 -17.09
N GLU A 133 -4.71 7.72 -17.88
CA GLU A 133 -5.67 8.09 -18.92
C GLU A 133 -6.97 8.64 -18.33
N LEU A 134 -7.47 8.04 -17.25
CA LEU A 134 -8.65 8.55 -16.54
C LEU A 134 -8.42 9.95 -15.97
N VAL A 135 -7.27 10.19 -15.33
CA VAL A 135 -6.92 11.51 -14.77
C VAL A 135 -6.72 12.56 -15.87
N ASP A 136 -6.01 12.21 -16.95
CA ASP A 136 -5.85 13.11 -18.11
C ASP A 136 -7.18 13.47 -18.76
N GLY A 137 -8.17 12.56 -18.72
CA GLY A 137 -9.52 12.82 -19.21
C GLY A 137 -10.33 13.81 -18.37
N VAL A 138 -10.16 13.82 -17.04
CA VAL A 138 -10.94 14.70 -16.14
C VAL A 138 -10.32 16.08 -15.92
N THR A 139 -8.99 16.19 -16.01
CA THR A 139 -8.26 17.47 -15.86
C THR A 139 -8.37 18.41 -17.07
N LYS A 140 -9.01 17.98 -18.16
CA LYS A 140 -9.18 18.74 -19.41
C LYS A 140 -10.58 19.34 -19.59
N LEU A 141 -11.48 19.18 -18.62
CA LEU A 141 -12.89 19.60 -18.66
C LEU A 141 -13.11 20.86 -17.82
#